data_AF-A0A969GHJ9-F1
#
_entry.id   AF-A0A969GHJ9-F1
#
_cell.length_a   1.000
_cell.length_b   1.000
_cell.length_c   1.000
_cell.angle_alpha   90.00
_cell.angle_beta   90.00
_cell.angle_gamma   90.00
#
_symmetry.space_group_name_H-M   'P 1'
#
loop_
_entity.id
_entity.type
_entity.pdbx_description
1 polymer ?
#
loop_
_entity_poly.entity_id
_entity_poly.type
_entity_poly.pdbx_seq_one_letter_code
_entity_poly.pdbx_strand_id
1 'polypeptide(L)'
;MSDTTALYDLQKIDVTWDKVKRRLLQIQKLLGEPEELQKARAKVEQTDAAFHEWHAKQKNAELESQSLAARIKETDDKLMGGSVHNPKELEALQASLESMQRHRATVDDQGVEAMLSAEELAAQLAEQKAELDEIESAWIAGQDELKVEGAKMKRNYLALKKKT
;
A
#
# COMPACT_ATOMS: atom_id res chain seq x y z
N MET A 1 -18.74 -66.99 0.79
CA MET A 1 -17.47 -66.46 1.35
C MET A 1 -16.73 -65.55 0.36
N SER A 2 -16.84 -65.74 -0.96
CA SER A 2 -16.16 -64.86 -1.94
C SER A 2 -16.87 -63.52 -2.16
N ASP A 3 -18.20 -63.49 -2.11
CA ASP A 3 -18.98 -62.27 -2.38
C ASP A 3 -18.87 -61.22 -1.28
N THR A 4 -18.74 -61.66 -0.02
CA THR A 4 -18.58 -60.77 1.15
C THR A 4 -17.25 -60.02 1.14
N THR A 5 -16.18 -60.66 0.64
CA THR A 5 -14.85 -60.05 0.53
C THR A 5 -14.82 -59.01 -0.60
N ALA A 6 -15.43 -59.33 -1.75
CA ALA A 6 -15.56 -58.40 -2.86
C ALA A 6 -16.40 -57.15 -2.49
N LEU A 7 -17.49 -57.33 -1.74
CA LEU A 7 -18.32 -56.22 -1.25
C LEU A 7 -17.57 -55.33 -0.25
N TYR A 8 -16.76 -55.93 0.62
CA TYR A 8 -15.93 -55.19 1.59
C TYR A 8 -14.82 -54.39 0.92
N ASP A 9 -14.20 -54.93 -0.14
CA ASP A 9 -13.19 -54.23 -0.92
C ASP A 9 -13.80 -53.07 -1.73
N LEU A 10 -15.00 -53.25 -2.29
CA LEU A 10 -15.75 -52.18 -2.94
C LEU A 10 -16.11 -51.05 -1.96
N GLN A 11 -16.62 -51.40 -0.77
CA GLN A 11 -16.95 -50.42 0.27
C GLN A 11 -15.72 -49.60 0.70
N LYS A 12 -14.54 -50.21 0.77
CA LYS A 12 -13.28 -49.49 1.03
C LYS A 12 -12.96 -48.49 -0.07
N ILE A 13 -13.13 -48.89 -1.34
CA ILE A 13 -12.87 -48.02 -2.49
C ILE A 13 -13.80 -46.80 -2.43
N ASP A 14 -15.10 -47.00 -2.17
CA ASP A 14 -16.08 -45.91 -2.08
C ASP A 14 -15.75 -44.91 -0.96
N VAL A 15 -15.40 -45.40 0.24
CA VAL A 15 -14.99 -44.54 1.36
C VAL A 15 -13.74 -43.73 1.02
N THR A 16 -12.76 -44.33 0.32
CA THR A 16 -11.57 -43.60 -0.11
C THR A 16 -11.88 -42.57 -1.20
N TRP A 17 -12.82 -42.88 -2.09
CA TRP A 17 -13.26 -42.00 -3.16
C TRP A 17 -13.92 -40.73 -2.62
N ASP A 18 -14.83 -40.87 -1.66
CA ASP A 18 -15.51 -39.74 -1.01
C ASP A 18 -14.54 -38.85 -0.23
N LYS A 19 -13.50 -39.42 0.39
CA LYS A 19 -12.45 -38.65 1.08
C LYS A 19 -11.65 -37.82 0.09
N VAL A 20 -11.21 -38.41 -1.02
CA VAL A 20 -10.44 -37.72 -2.07
C VAL A 20 -11.27 -36.62 -2.72
N LYS A 21 -12.55 -36.88 -3.02
CA LYS A 21 -13.45 -35.88 -3.60
C LYS A 21 -13.67 -34.69 -2.66
N ARG A 22 -13.95 -34.94 -1.37
CA ARG A 22 -14.09 -33.88 -0.37
C ARG A 22 -12.81 -33.04 -0.23
N ARG A 23 -11.65 -33.69 -0.21
CA ARG A 23 -10.36 -32.99 -0.12
C ARG A 23 -10.08 -32.14 -1.36
N LEU A 24 -10.38 -32.63 -2.57
CA LEU A 24 -10.25 -31.86 -3.81
C LEU A 24 -11.12 -30.60 -3.82
N LEU A 25 -12.37 -30.69 -3.37
CA LEU A 25 -13.27 -29.54 -3.25
C LEU A 25 -12.76 -28.54 -2.20
N GLN A 26 -12.18 -29.02 -1.10
CA GLN A 26 -11.57 -28.16 -0.09
C GLN A 26 -10.34 -27.42 -0.64
N ILE A 27 -9.43 -28.13 -1.33
CA ILE A 27 -8.26 -27.53 -1.97
C ILE A 27 -8.68 -26.46 -2.99
N GLN A 28 -9.70 -26.74 -3.81
CA GLN A 28 -10.23 -25.74 -4.77
C GLN A 28 -10.72 -24.46 -4.11
N LYS A 29 -11.33 -24.53 -2.92
CA LYS A 29 -11.75 -23.35 -2.16
C LYS A 29 -10.58 -22.56 -1.58
N LEU A 30 -9.50 -23.25 -1.20
CA LEU A 30 -8.29 -22.66 -0.62
C LEU A 30 -7.33 -22.06 -1.66
N LEU A 31 -7.50 -22.38 -2.95
CA LEU A 31 -6.70 -21.81 -4.04
C LEU A 31 -7.06 -20.34 -4.37
N GLY A 32 -8.08 -19.77 -3.71
CA GLY A 32 -8.44 -18.36 -3.84
C GLY A 32 -7.45 -17.42 -3.14
N GLU A 33 -7.53 -16.13 -3.49
CA GLU A 33 -6.85 -15.08 -2.73
C GLU A 33 -7.53 -14.89 -1.36
N PRO A 34 -6.79 -14.90 -0.25
CA PRO A 34 -7.37 -14.68 1.07
C PRO A 34 -7.76 -13.21 1.25
N GLU A 35 -8.87 -12.98 1.97
CA GLU A 35 -9.35 -11.64 2.32
C GLU A 35 -8.28 -10.82 3.07
N GLU A 36 -7.42 -11.50 3.82
CA GLU A 36 -6.26 -10.91 4.51
C GLU A 36 -5.27 -10.27 3.53
N LEU A 37 -4.93 -10.94 2.42
CA LEU A 37 -4.01 -10.39 1.41
C LEU A 37 -4.64 -9.18 0.69
N GLN A 38 -5.95 -9.25 0.41
CA GLN A 38 -6.67 -8.13 -0.19
C GLN A 38 -6.70 -6.91 0.74
N LYS A 39 -6.94 -7.11 2.04
CA LYS A 39 -6.91 -6.05 3.05
C LYS A 39 -5.52 -5.44 3.21
N ALA A 40 -4.48 -6.27 3.25
CA ALA A 40 -3.10 -5.81 3.35
C ALA A 40 -2.72 -4.94 2.14
N ARG A 41 -3.06 -5.37 0.92
CA ARG A 41 -2.84 -4.58 -0.32
C ARG A 41 -3.59 -3.25 -0.30
N ALA A 42 -4.86 -3.26 0.08
CA ALA A 42 -5.68 -2.05 0.16
C ALA A 42 -5.13 -1.05 1.21
N LYS A 43 -4.61 -1.55 2.34
CA LYS A 43 -3.98 -0.73 3.38
C LYS A 43 -2.72 -0.05 2.86
N VAL A 44 -1.84 -0.81 2.20
CA VAL A 44 -0.63 -0.28 1.54
C VAL A 44 -1.00 0.78 0.52
N GLU A 45 -1.96 0.50 -0.37
CA GLU A 45 -2.40 1.45 -1.41
C GLU A 45 -2.95 2.75 -0.80
N GLN A 46 -3.74 2.65 0.27
CA GLN A 46 -4.28 3.82 0.97
C GLN A 46 -3.18 4.67 1.62
N THR A 47 -2.24 4.04 2.32
CA THR A 47 -1.13 4.75 2.99
C THR A 47 -0.16 5.34 1.96
N ASP A 48 0.10 4.64 0.84
CA ASP A 48 0.95 5.13 -0.26
C ASP A 48 0.33 6.36 -0.93
N ALA A 49 -0.99 6.35 -1.19
CA ALA A 49 -1.71 7.50 -1.71
C ALA A 49 -1.65 8.71 -0.76
N ALA A 50 -1.85 8.50 0.54
CA ALA A 50 -1.73 9.54 1.55
C ALA A 50 -0.31 10.11 1.62
N PHE A 51 0.71 9.24 1.59
CA PHE A 51 2.12 9.65 1.55
C PHE A 51 2.39 10.57 0.36
N HIS A 52 1.94 10.19 -0.83
CA HIS A 52 2.11 11.00 -2.04
C HIS A 52 1.42 12.36 -1.96
N GLU A 53 0.23 12.43 -1.34
CA GLU A 53 -0.46 13.70 -1.11
C GLU A 53 0.34 14.64 -0.20
N TRP A 54 0.81 14.14 0.95
CA TRP A 54 1.58 14.93 1.90
C TRP A 54 2.95 15.35 1.37
N HIS A 55 3.63 14.45 0.66
CA HIS A 55 4.88 14.77 0.00
C HIS A 55 4.69 15.85 -1.10
N ALA A 56 3.56 15.82 -1.83
CA ALA A 56 3.24 16.88 -2.79
C ALA A 56 2.97 18.22 -2.09
N LYS A 57 2.27 18.22 -0.95
CA LYS A 57 2.06 19.43 -0.13
C LYS A 57 3.38 20.02 0.35
N GLN A 58 4.28 19.19 0.88
CA GLN A 58 5.62 19.62 1.29
C GLN A 58 6.35 20.31 0.13
N LYS A 59 6.43 19.66 -1.03
CA LYS A 59 7.12 20.21 -2.20
C LYS A 59 6.51 21.53 -2.69
N ASN A 60 5.19 21.65 -2.65
CA ASN A 60 4.51 22.88 -3.01
C ASN A 60 4.84 24.02 -2.04
N ALA A 61 4.85 23.74 -0.73
CA ALA A 61 5.23 24.71 0.29
C ALA A 61 6.70 25.16 0.12
N GLU A 62 7.62 24.24 -0.17
CA GLU A 62 9.03 24.57 -0.44
C GLU A 62 9.18 25.50 -1.66
N LEU A 63 8.48 25.21 -2.76
CA LEU A 63 8.51 26.04 -3.97
C LEU A 63 7.90 27.44 -3.72
N GLU A 64 6.80 27.51 -2.98
CA GLU A 64 6.17 28.77 -2.62
C GLU A 64 7.07 29.61 -1.71
N SER A 65 7.67 29.00 -0.68
CA SER A 65 8.62 29.67 0.21
C SER A 65 9.82 30.24 -0.55
N GLN A 66 10.39 29.47 -1.50
CA GLN A 66 11.47 29.96 -2.37
C GLN A 66 11.03 31.15 -3.23
N SER A 67 9.82 31.11 -3.78
CA SER A 67 9.26 32.23 -4.55
C SER A 67 9.09 33.48 -3.69
N LEU A 68 8.58 33.33 -2.48
CA LEU A 68 8.42 34.42 -1.52
C LEU A 68 9.77 34.98 -1.08
N ALA A 69 10.75 34.12 -0.81
CA ALA A 69 12.11 34.54 -0.46
C ALA A 69 12.74 35.41 -1.56
N ALA A 70 12.56 35.03 -2.83
CA ALA A 70 13.04 35.83 -3.97
C ALA A 70 12.35 37.20 -4.05
N ARG A 71 11.01 37.25 -3.89
CA ARG A 71 10.24 38.51 -3.92
C ARG A 71 10.54 39.43 -2.74
N ILE A 72 10.71 38.85 -1.54
CA ILE A 72 11.12 39.58 -0.33
C ILE A 72 12.48 40.23 -0.60
N LYS A 73 13.45 39.47 -1.12
CA LYS A 73 14.78 40.00 -1.44
C LYS A 73 14.72 41.13 -2.46
N GLU A 74 13.98 40.95 -3.57
CA GLU A 74 13.82 41.99 -4.58
C GLU A 74 13.20 43.28 -4.01
N THR A 75 12.23 43.13 -3.09
CA THR A 75 11.54 44.27 -2.46
C THR A 75 12.45 44.97 -1.44
N ASP A 76 13.21 44.21 -0.67
CA ASP A 76 14.19 44.73 0.29
C ASP A 76 15.31 45.50 -0.44
N ASP A 77 15.83 44.95 -1.53
CA ASP A 77 16.83 45.61 -2.39
C ASP A 77 16.31 46.95 -2.94
N LYS A 78 15.02 47.04 -3.32
CA LYS A 78 14.39 48.30 -3.78
C LYS A 78 14.25 49.33 -2.67
N LEU A 79 13.90 48.90 -1.46
CA LEU A 79 13.80 49.76 -0.27
C LEU A 79 15.17 50.33 0.11
N MET A 80 16.19 49.48 0.14
CA MET A 80 17.56 49.86 0.50
C MET A 80 18.27 50.68 -0.60
N GLY A 81 17.95 50.42 -1.87
CA GLY A 81 18.54 51.09 -3.02
C GLY A 81 18.08 52.55 -3.21
N GLY A 82 17.16 53.05 -2.38
CA GLY A 82 16.72 54.46 -2.41
C GLY A 82 16.03 54.89 -3.71
N SER A 83 15.59 53.94 -4.55
CA SER A 83 14.94 54.23 -5.83
C SER A 83 13.55 54.85 -5.65
N VAL A 84 12.90 54.57 -4.50
CA VAL A 84 11.55 55.05 -4.16
C VAL A 84 11.65 56.30 -3.30
N HIS A 85 11.22 57.43 -3.86
CA HIS A 85 11.34 58.75 -3.23
C HIS A 85 10.03 59.26 -2.62
N ASN A 86 8.91 58.60 -2.93
CA ASN A 86 7.59 58.96 -2.44
C ASN A 86 7.32 58.28 -1.08
N PRO A 87 7.07 59.05 0.00
CA PRO A 87 6.82 58.50 1.33
C PRO A 87 5.68 57.47 1.39
N LYS A 88 4.60 57.69 0.62
CA LYS A 88 3.47 56.76 0.59
C LYS A 88 3.81 55.43 -0.10
N GLU A 89 4.68 55.47 -1.11
CA GLU A 89 5.13 54.25 -1.81
C GLU A 89 6.10 53.45 -0.93
N LEU A 90 6.95 54.12 -0.15
CA LEU A 90 7.81 53.48 0.84
C LEU A 90 7.00 52.74 1.90
N GLU A 91 6.00 53.40 2.49
CA GLU A 91 5.09 52.76 3.47
C GLU A 91 4.37 51.55 2.87
N ALA A 92 3.88 51.67 1.63
CA ALA A 92 3.22 50.56 0.95
C ALA A 92 4.16 49.37 0.69
N LEU A 93 5.41 49.64 0.30
CA LEU A 93 6.42 48.59 0.07
C LEU A 93 6.86 47.92 1.38
N GLN A 94 7.02 48.67 2.47
CA GLN A 94 7.31 48.11 3.79
C GLN A 94 6.18 47.21 4.27
N ALA A 95 4.92 47.65 4.17
CA ALA A 95 3.77 46.84 4.54
C ALA A 95 3.66 45.56 3.69
N SER A 96 3.96 45.65 2.39
CA SER A 96 4.02 44.50 1.48
C SER A 96 5.13 43.51 1.89
N LEU A 97 6.32 44.01 2.21
CA LEU A 97 7.45 43.21 2.68
C LEU A 97 7.09 42.44 3.95
N GLU A 98 6.53 43.11 4.96
CA GLU A 98 6.09 42.50 6.21
C GLU A 98 4.98 41.46 5.99
N SER A 99 4.06 41.72 5.06
CA SER A 99 3.02 40.76 4.70
C SER A 99 3.62 39.51 4.05
N MET A 100 4.58 39.67 3.12
CA MET A 100 5.24 38.55 2.46
C MET A 100 6.09 37.73 3.44
N GLN A 101 6.78 38.39 4.38
CA GLN A 101 7.54 37.70 5.43
C GLN A 101 6.65 36.85 6.34
N ARG A 102 5.51 37.40 6.78
CA ARG A 102 4.52 36.63 7.56
C ARG A 102 3.92 35.46 6.79
N HIS A 103 3.61 35.69 5.50
CA HIS A 103 3.11 34.63 4.63
C HIS A 103 4.15 33.52 4.45
N ARG A 104 5.40 33.88 4.19
CA ARG A 104 6.50 32.90 4.08
C ARG A 104 6.68 32.09 5.35
N ALA A 105 6.64 32.70 6.53
CA ALA A 105 6.71 31.97 7.79
C ALA A 105 5.57 30.95 7.93
N THR A 106 4.36 31.32 7.53
CA THR A 106 3.20 30.40 7.54
C THR A 106 3.39 29.24 6.56
N VAL A 107 3.90 29.50 5.36
CA VAL A 107 4.21 28.47 4.36
C VAL A 107 5.32 27.54 4.84
N ASP A 108 6.36 28.08 5.47
CA ASP A 108 7.46 27.29 6.05
C ASP A 108 6.93 26.35 7.16
N ASP A 109 6.08 26.85 8.06
CA ASP A 109 5.45 26.04 9.11
C ASP A 109 4.59 24.90 8.50
N GLN A 110 3.78 25.20 7.48
CA GLN A 110 2.99 24.20 6.75
C GLN A 110 3.86 23.17 6.04
N GLY A 111 4.99 23.59 5.47
CA GLY A 111 5.96 22.71 4.83
C GLY A 111 6.57 21.71 5.82
N VAL A 112 6.93 22.18 7.03
CA VAL A 112 7.45 21.32 8.11
C VAL A 112 6.38 20.33 8.58
N GLU A 113 5.14 20.77 8.80
CA GLU A 113 4.04 19.88 9.19
C GLU A 113 3.77 18.79 8.13
N ALA A 114 3.80 19.17 6.86
CA ALA A 114 3.65 18.23 5.75
C ALA A 114 4.81 17.23 5.66
N MET A 115 6.04 17.68 5.91
CA MET A 115 7.23 16.81 5.96
C MET A 115 7.11 15.78 7.07
N LEU A 116 6.74 16.19 8.30
CA LEU A 116 6.57 15.28 9.43
C LEU A 116 5.47 14.24 9.14
N SER A 117 4.35 14.67 8.56
CA SER A 117 3.26 13.77 8.17
C SER A 117 3.70 12.76 7.11
N ALA A 118 4.51 13.19 6.13
CA ALA A 118 5.06 12.31 5.11
C ALA A 118 6.07 11.30 5.70
N GLU A 119 6.89 11.70 6.67
CA GLU A 119 7.83 10.80 7.35
C GLU A 119 7.10 9.72 8.16
N GLU A 120 6.06 10.09 8.91
CA GLU A 120 5.22 9.12 9.64
C GLU A 120 4.56 8.12 8.70
N LEU A 121 3.98 8.60 7.59
CA LEU A 121 3.36 7.74 6.59
C LEU A 121 4.37 6.86 5.88
N ALA A 122 5.60 7.34 5.63
CA ALA A 122 6.66 6.52 5.04
C ALA A 122 7.07 5.37 5.96
N ALA A 123 7.18 5.62 7.27
CA ALA A 123 7.46 4.59 8.26
C ALA A 123 6.34 3.53 8.32
N GLN A 124 5.08 3.99 8.37
CA GLN A 124 3.91 3.10 8.33
C GLN A 124 3.85 2.28 7.04
N LEU A 125 4.13 2.90 5.90
CA LEU A 125 4.13 2.24 4.60
C LEU A 125 5.21 1.15 4.52
N ALA A 126 6.38 1.39 5.11
CA ALA A 126 7.46 0.39 5.16
C ALA A 126 7.04 -0.82 6.00
N GLU A 127 6.41 -0.62 7.15
CA GLU A 127 5.88 -1.69 8.00
C GLU A 127 4.79 -2.49 7.28
N GLN A 128 3.82 -1.80 6.65
CA GLN A 128 2.73 -2.46 5.93
C GLN A 128 3.20 -3.22 4.68
N LYS A 129 4.24 -2.72 3.98
CA LYS A 129 4.85 -3.43 2.86
C LYS A 129 5.56 -4.70 3.32
N ALA A 130 6.26 -4.65 4.45
CA ALA A 130 6.85 -5.85 5.05
C ALA A 130 5.79 -6.89 5.47
N GLU A 131 4.71 -6.44 6.12
CA GLU A 131 3.56 -7.29 6.47
C GLU A 131 2.93 -7.93 5.22
N LEU A 132 2.73 -7.14 4.17
CA LEU A 132 2.21 -7.62 2.89
C LEU A 132 3.12 -8.68 2.25
N ASP A 133 4.43 -8.44 2.22
CA ASP A 133 5.41 -9.37 1.65
C ASP A 133 5.44 -10.71 2.40
N GLU A 134 5.28 -10.69 3.73
CA GLU A 134 5.17 -11.90 4.56
C GLU A 134 3.89 -12.69 4.23
N ILE A 135 2.74 -12.02 4.19
CA ILE A 135 1.45 -12.63 3.87
C ILE A 135 1.46 -13.19 2.44
N GLU A 136 2.00 -12.44 1.48
CA GLU A 136 2.09 -12.87 0.08
C GLU A 136 3.02 -14.08 -0.07
N SER A 137 4.17 -14.07 0.60
CA SER A 137 5.10 -15.20 0.59
C SER A 137 4.49 -16.46 1.20
N ALA A 138 3.80 -16.33 2.33
CA ALA A 138 3.10 -17.44 2.97
C ALA A 138 1.96 -17.97 2.09
N TRP A 139 1.21 -17.08 1.44
CA TRP A 139 0.15 -17.46 0.51
C TRP A 139 0.71 -18.20 -0.72
N ILE A 140 1.76 -17.69 -1.36
CA ILE A 140 2.40 -18.34 -2.52
C ILE A 140 2.91 -19.74 -2.16
N ALA A 141 3.61 -19.88 -1.02
CA ALA A 141 4.07 -21.18 -0.54
C ALA A 141 2.90 -22.16 -0.33
N GLY A 142 1.82 -21.70 0.32
CA GLY A 142 0.61 -22.49 0.52
C GLY A 142 -0.09 -22.87 -0.80
N GLN A 143 -0.13 -21.96 -1.78
CA GLN A 143 -0.69 -22.24 -3.11
C GLN A 143 0.07 -23.36 -3.82
N ASP A 144 1.39 -23.37 -3.73
CA ASP A 144 2.21 -24.39 -4.38
C ASP A 144 2.06 -25.76 -3.71
N GLU A 145 2.00 -25.81 -2.38
CA GLU A 145 1.67 -27.03 -1.64
C GLU A 145 0.29 -27.57 -2.02
N LEU A 146 -0.72 -26.70 -2.06
CA LEU A 146 -2.10 -27.05 -2.43
C LEU A 146 -2.22 -27.55 -3.87
N LYS A 147 -1.46 -26.98 -4.82
CA LYS A 147 -1.41 -27.46 -6.21
C LYS A 147 -0.76 -28.85 -6.30
N VAL A 148 0.34 -29.08 -5.59
CA VAL A 148 1.01 -30.38 -5.54
C VAL A 148 0.09 -31.44 -4.92
N GLU A 149 -0.55 -31.11 -3.80
CA GLU A 149 -1.53 -31.98 -3.14
C GLU A 149 -2.72 -32.26 -4.07
N GLY A 150 -3.29 -31.23 -4.70
CA GLY A 150 -4.40 -31.34 -5.65
C GLY A 150 -4.06 -32.25 -6.84
N ALA A 151 -2.86 -32.13 -7.41
CA ALA A 151 -2.39 -32.99 -8.49
C ALA A 151 -2.28 -34.46 -8.04
N LYS A 152 -1.73 -34.71 -6.84
CA LYS A 152 -1.65 -36.05 -6.24
C LYS A 152 -3.04 -36.64 -6.00
N MET A 153 -3.96 -35.86 -5.44
CA MET A 153 -5.34 -36.28 -5.17
C MET A 153 -6.12 -36.54 -6.46
N LYS A 154 -5.91 -35.75 -7.51
CA LYS A 154 -6.51 -35.99 -8.84
C LYS A 154 -5.99 -37.28 -9.48
N ARG A 155 -4.68 -37.58 -9.35
CA ARG A 155 -4.11 -38.87 -9.80
C ARG A 155 -4.72 -40.04 -9.03
N ASN A 156 -4.83 -39.94 -7.71
CA ASN A 156 -5.47 -40.96 -6.87
C ASN A 156 -6.95 -41.16 -7.24
N TYR A 157 -7.68 -40.08 -7.48
CA TYR A 157 -9.07 -40.11 -7.94
C TYR A 157 -9.23 -40.88 -9.26
N LEU A 158 -8.38 -40.59 -10.25
CA LEU A 158 -8.40 -41.28 -11.54
C LEU A 158 -8.02 -42.76 -11.42
N ALA A 159 -7.10 -43.11 -10.53
CA ALA A 159 -6.71 -44.50 -10.28
C ALA A 159 -7.82 -45.31 -9.61
N LEU A 160 -8.54 -44.72 -8.65
CA LEU A 160 -9.70 -45.36 -7.99
C LEU A 160 -10.87 -45.52 -8.96
N LYS A 161 -11.13 -44.52 -9.83
CA LYS A 161 -12.16 -44.60 -10.87
C LYS A 161 -11.91 -45.71 -11.91
N LYS A 162 -10.66 -46.11 -12.14
CA LYS A 162 -10.32 -47.21 -13.07
C LYS A 162 -10.45 -48.61 -12.45
N LYS A 163 -10.54 -48.70 -11.11
CA LYS A 163 -10.66 -49.95 -10.36
C LYS A 163 -12.11 -50.32 -10.03
N THR A 164 -13.03 -49.39 -10.26
CA THR A 164 -14.48 -49.55 -10.22
C THR A 164 -14.98 -49.81 -11.63
#